data_AF-A0A131YNI1-F1
#
_entry.id   AF-A0A131YNI1-F1
#
_cell.length_a   1.000
_cell.length_b   1.000
_cell.length_c   1.000
_cell.angle_alpha   90.00
_cell.angle_beta   90.00
_cell.angle_gamma   90.00
#
_symmetry.space_group_name_H-M   'P 1'
#
loop_
_entity.id
_entity.type
_entity.pdbx_description
1 polymer ?
#
loop_
_entity_poly.entity_id
_entity_poly.type
_entity_poly.pdbx_seq_one_letter_code
_entity_poly.pdbx_strand_id
1 'polypeptide(L)'
;MAINVLFVLLLASYLTVLECKLPVLNLRVLSIQKFLWTEEQIWTFNTTKPPNNLCQVDELRNMKKTSIYFVRCFHLNLRKICKKILGKFSRFRTQRMEVDMTGRNFTVYEDILYTSKTLGCAVIMVTTKHLNTQAWKKHIL
;
A
#
# COMPACT_ATOMS: atom_id res chain seq x y z
N MET A 1 5.09 -49.77 -26.31
CA MET A 1 4.23 -49.31 -25.20
C MET A 1 4.90 -48.25 -24.32
N ALA A 2 6.17 -48.40 -23.93
CA ALA A 2 6.87 -47.42 -23.09
C ALA A 2 7.08 -46.03 -23.72
N ILE A 3 7.32 -45.94 -25.05
CA ILE A 3 7.54 -44.68 -25.77
C ILE A 3 6.29 -43.78 -25.72
N ASN A 4 5.09 -44.36 -25.85
CA ASN A 4 3.83 -43.63 -25.79
C ASN A 4 3.58 -43.07 -24.39
N VAL A 5 3.93 -43.83 -23.35
CA VAL A 5 3.79 -43.37 -21.95
C VAL A 5 4.73 -42.21 -21.67
N LEU A 6 5.98 -42.26 -22.15
CA LEU A 6 6.94 -41.17 -22.00
C LEU A 6 6.45 -39.89 -22.71
N PHE A 7 5.90 -40.02 -23.91
CA PHE A 7 5.37 -38.88 -24.67
C PHE A 7 4.17 -38.22 -23.98
N VAL A 8 3.26 -39.02 -23.42
CA VAL A 8 2.11 -38.53 -22.66
C VAL A 8 2.56 -37.80 -21.39
N LEU A 9 3.58 -38.31 -20.69
CA LEU A 9 4.13 -37.66 -19.50
C LEU A 9 4.84 -36.34 -19.83
N LEU A 10 5.56 -36.28 -20.96
CA LEU A 10 6.21 -35.05 -21.43
C LEU A 10 5.19 -34.00 -21.89
N LEU A 11 4.11 -34.41 -22.56
CA LEU A 11 3.02 -33.51 -22.93
C LEU A 11 2.25 -33.02 -21.70
N ALA A 12 1.98 -33.88 -20.73
CA ALA A 12 1.31 -33.49 -19.49
C ALA A 12 2.17 -32.54 -18.64
N SER A 13 3.48 -32.77 -18.55
CA SER A 13 4.40 -31.85 -17.87
C SER A 13 4.53 -30.51 -18.61
N TYR A 14 4.59 -30.53 -19.94
CA TYR A 14 4.59 -29.31 -20.76
C TYR A 14 3.29 -28.51 -20.60
N LEU A 15 2.13 -29.18 -20.65
CA LEU A 15 0.82 -28.56 -20.48
C LEU A 15 0.61 -28.03 -19.06
N THR A 16 1.04 -28.77 -18.03
CA THR A 16 1.01 -28.26 -16.64
C THR A 16 1.96 -27.09 -16.44
N VAL A 17 3.09 -27.00 -17.15
CA VAL A 17 3.96 -25.80 -17.14
C VAL A 17 3.34 -24.65 -17.94
N LEU A 18 2.60 -24.93 -19.00
CA LEU A 18 1.91 -23.92 -19.82
C LEU A 18 0.69 -23.33 -19.10
N GLU A 19 -0.06 -24.15 -18.36
CA GLU A 19 -1.12 -23.73 -17.45
C GLU A 19 -0.56 -23.15 -16.13
N CYS A 20 0.61 -23.64 -15.69
CA CYS A 20 1.51 -22.91 -14.78
C CYS A 20 2.29 -21.82 -15.53
N LYS A 21 1.59 -21.03 -16.35
CA LYS A 21 1.77 -19.59 -16.19
C LYS A 21 1.37 -19.29 -14.75
N LEU A 22 2.32 -19.53 -13.81
CA LEU A 22 2.49 -18.77 -12.58
C LEU A 22 1.98 -17.41 -12.95
N PRO A 23 0.80 -16.97 -12.46
CA PRO A 23 0.11 -15.80 -12.98
C PRO A 23 1.18 -14.75 -12.92
N VAL A 24 1.76 -14.41 -14.08
CA VAL A 24 3.08 -13.75 -14.13
C VAL A 24 2.85 -12.61 -13.22
N LEU A 25 3.42 -12.70 -12.02
CA LEU A 25 3.17 -11.72 -11.01
C LEU A 25 3.81 -10.58 -11.73
N ASN A 26 2.95 -9.70 -12.23
CA ASN A 26 3.35 -8.44 -12.76
C ASN A 26 3.81 -7.81 -11.46
N LEU A 27 5.05 -8.13 -11.08
CA LEU A 27 5.67 -7.84 -9.80
C LEU A 27 6.06 -6.39 -9.99
N ARG A 28 5.02 -5.59 -10.20
CA ARG A 28 5.04 -4.17 -10.33
C ARG A 28 5.73 -3.77 -9.07
N VAL A 29 6.92 -3.21 -9.23
CA VAL A 29 7.67 -2.68 -8.13
C VAL A 29 6.79 -1.60 -7.51
N LEU A 30 6.09 -1.98 -6.44
CA LEU A 30 5.16 -1.11 -5.74
C LEU A 30 6.01 0.02 -5.17
N SER A 31 5.64 1.25 -5.50
CA SER A 31 6.33 2.43 -5.03
C SER A 31 5.32 3.38 -4.46
N ILE A 32 5.38 3.58 -3.15
CA ILE A 32 4.52 4.56 -2.47
C ILE A 32 4.83 5.97 -2.96
N GLN A 33 6.10 6.24 -3.24
CA GLN A 33 6.52 7.49 -3.85
C GLN A 33 5.84 7.74 -5.21
N LYS A 34 5.80 6.73 -6.10
CA LYS A 34 5.15 6.88 -7.41
C LYS A 34 3.63 7.07 -7.29
N PHE A 35 2.99 6.34 -6.37
CA PHE A 35 1.55 6.47 -6.13
C PHE A 35 1.18 7.85 -5.59
N LEU A 36 1.99 8.41 -4.69
CA LEU A 36 1.79 9.76 -4.14
C LEU A 36 2.22 10.88 -5.09
N TRP A 37 2.73 10.58 -6.30
CA TRP A 37 3.04 11.60 -7.30
C TRP A 37 1.76 11.99 -8.05
N THR A 38 0.87 12.67 -7.34
CA THR A 38 -0.41 13.16 -7.86
C THR A 38 -0.71 14.54 -7.31
N GLU A 39 -1.49 15.32 -8.05
CA GLU A 39 -2.05 16.60 -7.59
C GLU A 39 -3.41 16.40 -6.90
N GLU A 40 -3.98 15.20 -7.01
CA GLU A 40 -5.27 14.86 -6.42
C GLU A 40 -5.16 14.63 -4.92
N GLN A 41 -6.26 14.89 -4.21
CA GLN A 41 -6.41 14.53 -2.80
C GLN A 41 -6.64 13.03 -2.69
N ILE A 42 -6.01 12.40 -1.70
CA ILE A 42 -6.13 10.95 -1.49
C ILE A 42 -7.16 10.69 -0.41
N TRP A 43 -8.24 10.00 -0.77
CA TRP A 43 -9.35 9.70 0.12
C TRP A 43 -9.24 8.28 0.66
N THR A 44 -9.43 8.11 1.96
CA THR A 44 -9.64 6.78 2.53
C THR A 44 -11.11 6.40 2.43
N PHE A 45 -11.42 5.50 1.49
CA PHE A 45 -12.78 5.00 1.27
C PHE A 45 -13.18 3.94 2.29
N ASN A 46 -12.29 2.98 2.57
CA ASN A 46 -12.54 1.90 3.51
C ASN A 46 -11.31 1.61 4.38
N THR A 47 -11.54 1.14 5.61
CA THR A 47 -10.48 0.78 6.54
C THR A 47 -10.90 -0.37 7.45
N THR A 48 -9.98 -1.29 7.73
CA THR A 48 -10.22 -2.38 8.69
C THR A 48 -9.97 -1.97 10.14
N LYS A 49 -9.56 -0.72 10.38
CA LYS A 49 -9.41 -0.17 11.73
C LYS A 49 -10.80 0.13 12.34
N PRO A 50 -11.03 -0.19 13.63
CA PRO A 50 -12.28 0.17 14.32
C PRO A 50 -12.66 1.66 14.15
N PRO A 51 -13.97 1.96 14.07
CA PRO A 51 -14.47 3.21 13.52
C PRO A 51 -14.33 4.37 14.50
N ASN A 52 -13.21 5.09 14.42
CA ASN A 52 -13.06 6.37 15.15
C ASN A 52 -12.85 7.56 14.21
N ASN A 53 -12.41 7.33 12.96
CA ASN A 53 -12.06 8.40 12.04
C ASN A 53 -12.86 8.27 10.75
N LEU A 54 -13.78 9.21 10.50
CA LEU A 54 -14.58 9.28 9.26
C LEU A 54 -13.98 10.28 8.28
N CYS A 55 -14.27 10.10 6.99
CA CYS A 55 -13.92 11.03 5.91
C CYS A 55 -12.43 11.43 5.93
N GLN A 56 -11.52 10.46 6.09
CA GLN A 56 -10.09 10.75 6.12
C GLN A 56 -9.62 11.10 4.71
N VAL A 57 -8.99 12.27 4.57
CA VAL A 57 -8.40 12.78 3.32
C VAL A 57 -6.99 13.27 3.58
N ASP A 58 -6.09 12.98 2.65
CA ASP A 58 -4.70 13.43 2.65
C ASP A 58 -4.48 14.40 1.50
N GLU A 59 -4.14 15.64 1.84
CA GLU A 59 -3.80 16.69 0.89
C GLU A 59 -2.27 16.81 0.80
N LEU A 60 -1.72 16.41 -0.33
CA LEU A 60 -0.28 16.42 -0.58
C LEU A 60 0.21 17.87 -0.76
N ARG A 61 1.35 18.22 -0.17
CA ARG A 61 1.87 19.60 -0.18
C ARG A 61 3.22 19.73 -0.84
N ASN A 62 4.24 19.07 -0.29
CA ASN A 62 5.61 19.24 -0.74
C ASN A 62 6.31 17.89 -0.75
N MET A 63 6.64 17.42 -1.95
CA MET A 63 7.25 16.13 -2.19
C MET A 63 8.71 16.30 -2.61
N LYS A 64 9.60 15.62 -1.89
CA LYS A 64 11.03 15.52 -2.15
C LYS A 64 11.37 14.07 -2.53
N LYS A 65 12.62 13.84 -2.95
CA LYS A 65 13.11 12.49 -3.28
C LYS A 65 13.02 11.50 -2.10
N THR A 66 13.14 12.00 -0.87
CA THR A 66 13.23 11.16 0.34
C THR A 66 12.04 11.34 1.29
N SER A 67 11.15 12.30 1.03
CA SER A 67 10.06 12.60 1.94
C SER A 67 8.89 13.31 1.26
N ILE A 68 7.77 13.38 1.96
CA ILE A 68 6.59 14.13 1.57
C ILE A 68 5.95 14.79 2.79
N TYR A 69 5.53 16.03 2.65
CA TYR A 69 4.63 16.69 3.59
C TYR A 69 3.21 16.65 3.06
N PHE A 70 2.27 16.29 3.92
CA PHE A 70 0.85 16.30 3.62
C PHE A 70 0.02 16.71 4.84
N VAL A 71 -1.21 17.17 4.59
CA VAL A 71 -2.19 17.48 5.62
C VAL A 71 -3.23 16.38 5.63
N ARG A 72 -3.31 15.62 6.74
CA ARG A 72 -4.32 14.59 6.94
C ARG A 72 -5.47 15.17 7.75
N CYS A 73 -6.64 15.24 7.15
CA CYS A 73 -7.87 15.66 7.80
C CYS A 73 -8.81 14.46 7.98
N PHE A 74 -9.56 14.44 9.09
CA PHE A 74 -10.61 13.44 9.36
C PHE A 74 -11.62 14.00 10.36
N HIS A 75 -12.80 13.39 10.43
CA HIS A 75 -13.80 13.68 11.45
C HIS A 75 -13.71 12.66 12.59
N LEU A 76 -13.62 13.17 13.82
CA LEU A 76 -13.68 12.40 15.06
C LEU A 76 -14.76 13.03 15.94
N ASN A 77 -15.80 12.28 16.30
CA ASN A 77 -16.93 12.76 17.11
C ASN A 77 -17.50 14.09 16.57
N LEU A 78 -17.79 14.14 15.25
CA LEU A 78 -18.28 15.31 14.51
C LEU A 78 -17.31 16.51 14.42
N ARG A 79 -16.14 16.46 15.04
CA ARG A 79 -15.11 17.51 14.93
C ARG A 79 -14.13 17.18 13.82
N LYS A 80 -13.88 18.15 12.94
CA LYS A 80 -12.82 18.06 11.94
C LYS A 80 -11.47 18.28 12.61
N ILE A 81 -10.56 17.32 12.45
CA ILE A 81 -9.18 17.37 12.92
C ILE A 81 -8.28 17.32 11.70
N CYS A 82 -7.35 18.27 11.58
CA CYS A 82 -6.34 18.29 10.54
C CYS A 82 -4.95 18.32 11.16
N LYS A 83 -4.04 17.48 10.64
CA LYS A 83 -2.66 17.38 11.13
C LYS A 83 -1.69 17.47 9.97
N LYS A 84 -0.64 18.26 10.14
CA LYS A 84 0.53 18.25 9.25
C LYS A 84 1.36 17.02 9.57
N ILE A 85 1.70 16.26 8.55
CA ILE A 85 2.40 14.99 8.67
C ILE A 85 3.61 15.00 7.74
N LEU A 86 4.73 14.44 8.24
CA LEU A 86 5.90 14.14 7.44
C LEU A 86 5.97 12.64 7.17
N GLY A 87 5.91 12.27 5.89
CA GLY A 87 6.22 10.94 5.41
C GLY A 87 7.68 10.86 4.96
N LYS A 88 8.43 9.84 5.40
CA LYS A 88 9.80 9.55 4.96
C LYS A 88 9.81 8.27 4.13
N PHE A 89 10.28 8.35 2.90
CA PHE A 89 10.35 7.19 2.01
C PHE A 89 11.51 6.28 2.42
N SER A 90 11.27 4.96 2.44
CA SER A 90 12.34 4.01 2.69
C SER A 90 13.24 3.88 1.45
N ARG A 91 14.55 4.01 1.65
CA ARG A 91 15.55 3.82 0.60
C ARG A 91 15.62 2.36 0.10
N PHE A 92 15.28 1.40 0.97
CA PHE A 92 15.42 -0.04 0.70
C PHE A 92 14.10 -0.74 0.39
N ARG A 93 12.96 -0.16 0.80
CA ARG A 93 11.62 -0.72 0.60
C ARG A 93 10.74 0.32 -0.06
N THR A 94 10.74 0.36 -1.39
CA THR A 94 10.06 1.40 -2.19
C THR A 94 8.55 1.47 -1.95
N GLN A 95 7.94 0.39 -1.50
CA GLN A 95 6.54 0.31 -1.11
C GLN A 95 6.24 0.93 0.26
N ARG A 96 7.27 1.26 1.06
CA ARG A 96 7.14 1.69 2.46
C ARG A 96 7.44 3.17 2.66
N MET A 97 6.57 3.81 3.42
CA MET A 97 6.79 5.13 4.01
C MET A 97 6.69 5.03 5.53
N GLU A 98 7.60 5.71 6.23
CA GLU A 98 7.48 5.98 7.66
C GLU A 98 6.72 7.29 7.86
N VAL A 99 5.69 7.27 8.69
CA VAL A 99 4.84 8.42 9.00
C VAL A 99 5.25 8.95 10.37
N ASP A 100 5.86 10.14 10.35
CA ASP A 100 6.29 10.87 11.53
C ASP A 100 5.08 11.62 12.11
N MET A 101 4.50 11.06 13.17
CA MET A 101 3.44 11.71 13.93
C MET A 101 4.05 12.43 15.13
N THR A 102 4.34 13.72 14.95
CA THR A 102 4.93 14.57 15.99
C THR A 102 4.20 14.43 17.33
N GLY A 103 4.94 14.20 18.41
CA GLY A 103 4.40 14.09 19.77
C GLY A 103 3.81 12.72 20.13
N ARG A 104 4.12 11.65 19.38
CA ARG A 104 3.73 10.27 19.73
C ARG A 104 4.94 9.37 19.91
N ASN A 105 4.89 8.49 20.90
CA ASN A 105 5.97 7.55 21.25
C ASN A 105 6.00 6.30 20.35
N PHE A 106 5.38 6.33 19.17
CA PHE A 106 5.27 5.16 18.30
C PHE A 106 5.54 5.50 16.85
N THR A 107 6.20 4.57 16.16
CA THR A 107 6.47 4.68 14.73
C THR A 107 5.31 4.09 13.95
N VAL A 108 4.85 4.81 12.93
CA VAL A 108 3.82 4.34 12.00
C VAL A 108 4.48 4.08 10.65
N TYR A 109 4.21 2.94 10.04
CA TYR A 109 4.59 2.65 8.65
C TYR A 109 3.34 2.48 7.80
N GLU A 110 3.39 3.02 6.58
CA GLU A 110 2.39 2.82 5.54
C GLU A 110 3.07 2.07 4.38
N ASP A 111 2.64 0.84 4.12
CA ASP A 111 3.14 -0.05 3.07
C ASP A 111 2.08 -0.21 1.98
N ILE A 112 2.40 0.07 0.72
CA ILE A 112 1.53 -0.27 -0.40
C ILE A 112 1.52 -1.79 -0.59
N LEU A 113 0.32 -2.37 -0.58
CA LEU A 113 0.06 -3.77 -0.92
C LEU A 113 -0.41 -3.94 -2.37
N TYR A 114 -1.06 -2.92 -2.93
CA TYR A 114 -1.63 -2.95 -4.26
C TYR A 114 -1.81 -1.53 -4.81
N THR A 115 -1.67 -1.37 -6.13
CA THR A 115 -2.08 -0.17 -6.86
C THR A 115 -2.81 -0.55 -8.14
N SER A 116 -3.77 0.28 -8.54
CA SER A 116 -4.43 0.15 -9.85
C SER A 116 -3.45 0.43 -11.00
N LYS A 117 -3.86 0.13 -12.24
CA LYS A 117 -3.02 0.40 -13.43
C LYS A 117 -2.72 1.88 -13.62
N THR A 118 -3.70 2.73 -13.33
CA THR A 118 -3.66 4.19 -13.50
C THR A 118 -3.15 4.92 -12.26
N LEU A 119 -2.81 4.20 -11.18
CA LEU A 119 -2.44 4.77 -9.88
C LEU A 119 -3.56 5.57 -9.18
N GLY A 120 -4.78 5.57 -9.68
CA GLY A 120 -5.91 6.26 -9.02
C GLY A 120 -6.58 5.48 -7.87
N CYS A 121 -6.08 4.29 -7.52
CA CYS A 121 -6.52 3.59 -6.31
C CYS A 121 -5.38 2.73 -5.75
N ALA A 122 -5.37 2.51 -4.44
CA ALA A 122 -4.41 1.62 -3.79
C ALA A 122 -4.96 0.96 -2.52
N VAL A 123 -4.26 -0.09 -2.09
CA VAL A 123 -4.45 -0.68 -0.76
C VAL A 123 -3.16 -0.45 0.03
N ILE A 124 -3.29 0.22 1.17
CA ILE A 124 -2.19 0.53 2.08
C ILE A 124 -2.37 -0.26 3.37
N MET A 125 -1.34 -0.99 3.77
CA MET A 125 -1.22 -1.56 5.10
C MET A 125 -0.56 -0.55 6.03
N VAL A 126 -1.21 -0.24 7.14
CA VAL A 126 -0.66 0.60 8.19
C VAL A 126 -0.22 -0.29 9.32
N THR A 127 1.03 -0.13 9.77
CA THR A 127 1.55 -0.83 10.95
C THR A 127 2.04 0.17 11.98
N THR A 128 1.73 -0.08 13.25
CA THR A 128 2.26 0.72 14.37
C THR A 128 3.20 -0.14 15.18
N LYS A 129 4.41 0.35 15.43
CA LYS A 129 5.34 -0.28 16.36
C LYS A 129 5.36 0.47 17.69
N HIS A 130 4.62 -0.05 18.68
CA HIS A 130 4.77 0.32 20.09
C HIS A 130 4.08 -0.70 21.01
N LEU A 131 4.87 -1.41 21.84
CA LEU A 131 4.49 -2.45 22.82
C LEU A 131 3.63 -3.61 22.27
N ASN A 132 2.56 -3.34 21.52
CA ASN A 132 1.79 -4.28 20.70
C ASN A 132 1.76 -3.80 19.24
N THR A 133 2.18 -4.65 18.31
CA THR A 133 2.09 -4.33 16.88
C THR A 133 0.63 -4.39 16.43
N GLN A 134 0.09 -3.28 15.92
CA GLN A 134 -1.22 -3.27 15.28
C GLN A 134 -1.04 -3.10 13.78
N ALA A 135 -1.87 -3.78 13.00
CA ALA A 135 -1.90 -3.68 11.55
C ALA A 135 -3.34 -3.53 11.05
N TRP A 136 -3.55 -2.65 10.09
CA TRP A 136 -4.85 -2.52 9.42
C TRP A 136 -4.66 -2.12 7.96
N LYS A 137 -5.67 -2.34 7.12
CA LYS A 137 -5.66 -1.95 5.71
C LYS A 137 -6.52 -0.73 5.50
N LYS A 138 -6.07 0.17 4.62
CA LYS A 138 -6.81 1.30 4.06
C LYS A 138 -6.98 1.06 2.56
N HIS A 139 -8.19 1.24 2.07
CA HIS A 139 -8.49 1.33 0.64
C HIS A 139 -8.61 2.80 0.29
N ILE A 140 -7.83 3.23 -0.68
CA ILE A 140 -7.73 4.64 -1.04
C ILE A 140 -8.04 4.85 -2.51
N LEU A 141 -8.66 6.00 -2.76
CA LEU A 141 -8.97 6.58 -4.07
C LEU A 141 -8.10 7.84 -4.20
#